data_AF-A0A7S1VM35-F1
#
_entry.id   AF-A0A7S1VM35-F1
#
_cell.length_a   1.000
_cell.length_b   1.000
_cell.length_c   1.000
_cell.angle_alpha   90.00
_cell.angle_beta   90.00
_cell.angle_gamma   90.00
#
_symmetry.space_group_name_H-M   'P 1'
#
loop_
_entity.id
_entity.type
_entity.pdbx_description
1 polymer ?
#
loop_
_entity_poly.entity_id
_entity_poly.type
_entity_poly.pdbx_seq_one_letter_code
_entity_poly.pdbx_strand_id
1 'polypeptide(L)'
;TISITKAGIQATLNARASILAAANPIMGRYDRTKSLKANVALSAPILSRFDLFFVVLDECNETTDSLVADHILNVHRCEEEAIDPPYTKEQLRLYIRYARAVNPKLTERARSVLVDCYRKLRQGDALGRSRTAYRITVRQLESMIRLSEALARLHCNDEIKPEYVTEAFRLLRKSIIHVENDDVTFETGEDDTLPETTEENQPAPPARVDDEDESRMDDEQEPLSRPNSVDAPKKSAESGKEKVKVTFEEYQAISSAIATHLRSLEDDTSSSESSYLTWQEVVQWYLELVKDRVTDSPEELKRTTQLINLVIRRLVHKEKVLIFIGVTPKSKEEEKRAKLAVHPNVVLS
;
A
#
# COMPACT_ATOMS: atom_id res chain seq x y z
N THR A 1 7.23 14.45 30.01
CA THR A 1 6.94 14.77 31.42
C THR A 1 5.62 14.17 31.81
N ILE A 2 5.36 14.01 33.10
CA ILE A 2 4.08 13.54 33.65
C ILE A 2 3.61 14.60 34.63
N SER A 3 2.45 15.19 34.38
CA SER A 3 1.82 16.17 35.27
C SER A 3 0.84 15.48 36.21
N ILE A 4 0.95 15.78 37.50
CA ILE A 4 0.06 15.26 38.54
C ILE A 4 -0.63 16.45 39.19
N THR A 5 -1.96 16.47 39.16
CA THR A 5 -2.79 17.41 39.91
C THR A 5 -3.72 16.61 40.81
N LYS A 6 -3.37 16.49 42.10
CA LYS A 6 -4.16 15.73 43.08
C LYS A 6 -3.92 16.25 44.49
N ALA A 7 -4.98 16.32 45.31
CA ALA A 7 -4.92 16.73 46.71
C ALA A 7 -4.19 18.06 46.96
N GLY A 8 -4.41 19.05 46.08
CA GLY A 8 -3.76 20.37 46.18
C GLY A 8 -2.29 20.39 45.73
N ILE A 9 -1.72 19.26 45.32
CA ILE A 9 -0.37 19.18 44.76
C ILE A 9 -0.46 19.23 43.24
N GLN A 10 0.16 20.26 42.67
CA GLN A 10 0.41 20.40 41.24
C GLN A 10 1.91 20.22 40.99
N ALA A 11 2.30 19.08 40.42
CA ALA A 11 3.70 18.74 40.16
C ALA A 11 3.91 18.25 38.73
N THR A 12 5.07 18.55 38.16
CA THR A 12 5.48 18.05 36.83
C THR A 12 6.78 17.26 36.97
N LEU A 13 6.73 15.97 36.65
CA LEU A 13 7.87 15.05 36.76
C LEU A 13 8.48 14.77 35.39
N ASN A 14 9.80 14.61 35.35
CA ASN A 14 10.52 14.24 34.14
C ASN A 14 10.44 12.73 33.90
N ALA A 15 10.02 12.33 32.70
CA ALA A 15 10.04 10.95 32.24
C ALA A 15 10.91 10.88 30.98
N ARG A 16 12.07 10.22 31.07
CA ARG A 16 13.08 10.10 30.00
C ARG A 16 13.30 8.63 29.56
N ALA A 17 12.36 7.75 29.88
CA ALA A 17 12.46 6.35 29.49
C ALA A 17 12.15 6.16 28.00
N SER A 18 12.89 5.26 27.35
CA SER A 18 12.51 4.72 26.04
C SER A 18 11.53 3.58 26.24
N ILE A 19 10.53 3.45 25.36
CA ILE A 19 9.50 2.41 25.45
C ILE A 19 9.76 1.38 24.36
N LEU A 20 9.94 0.13 24.76
CA LEU A 20 9.81 -1.03 23.89
C LEU A 20 8.44 -1.65 24.17
N ALA A 21 7.59 -1.75 23.15
CA ALA A 21 6.25 -2.27 23.27
C ALA A 21 6.07 -3.47 22.33
N ALA A 22 5.39 -4.50 22.83
CA ALA A 22 4.88 -5.60 22.03
C ALA A 22 3.35 -5.51 22.01
N ALA A 23 2.74 -5.77 20.85
CA ALA A 23 1.30 -5.75 20.67
C ALA A 23 0.90 -6.90 19.76
N ASN A 24 -0.25 -7.51 20.05
CA ASN A 24 -0.82 -8.56 19.23
C ASN A 24 -1.82 -7.97 18.22
N PRO A 25 -1.97 -8.58 17.03
CA PRO A 25 -3.00 -8.19 16.09
C PRO A 25 -4.39 -8.50 16.63
N ILE A 26 -5.38 -7.73 16.16
CA ILE A 26 -6.80 -7.99 16.43
C ILE A 26 -7.18 -9.34 15.81
N MET A 27 -8.00 -10.15 16.49
CA MET A 27 -8.35 -11.52 16.10
C MET A 27 -7.18 -12.53 16.09
N GLY A 28 -5.99 -12.16 16.60
CA GLY A 28 -4.88 -13.09 16.84
C GLY A 28 -3.99 -13.38 15.62
N ARG A 29 -4.41 -13.05 14.40
CA ARG A 29 -3.59 -13.15 13.17
C ARG A 29 -3.49 -11.80 12.48
N TYR A 30 -2.32 -11.49 11.93
CA TYR A 30 -2.10 -10.25 11.19
C TYR A 30 -2.66 -10.38 9.77
N ASP A 31 -3.54 -9.46 9.38
CA ASP A 31 -4.15 -9.43 8.06
C ASP A 31 -3.37 -8.47 7.13
N ARG A 32 -2.68 -9.01 6.13
CA ARG A 32 -1.84 -8.22 5.20
C ARG A 32 -2.65 -7.26 4.33
N THR A 33 -3.93 -7.54 4.12
CA THR A 33 -4.82 -6.69 3.31
C THR A 33 -5.21 -5.38 4.02
N LYS A 34 -5.02 -5.33 5.34
CA LYS A 34 -5.41 -4.20 6.18
C LYS A 34 -4.19 -3.37 6.58
N SER A 35 -4.41 -2.07 6.74
CA SER A 35 -3.39 -1.18 7.33
C SER A 35 -3.05 -1.57 8.77
N LEU A 36 -1.85 -1.23 9.25
CA LEU A 36 -1.44 -1.46 10.64
C LEU A 36 -2.46 -0.92 11.66
N LYS A 37 -3.03 0.27 11.41
CA LYS A 37 -4.03 0.88 12.30
C LYS A 37 -5.29 0.03 12.42
N ALA A 38 -5.68 -0.67 11.36
CA ALA A 38 -6.82 -1.59 11.39
C ALA A 38 -6.45 -2.96 11.98
N ASN A 39 -5.17 -3.35 11.91
CA ASN A 39 -4.66 -4.59 12.49
C ASN A 39 -4.39 -4.50 14.00
N VAL A 40 -4.17 -3.31 14.55
CA VAL A 40 -3.79 -3.12 15.96
C VAL A 40 -4.72 -2.12 16.63
N ALA A 41 -5.21 -2.44 17.84
CA ALA A 41 -6.06 -1.57 18.65
C ALA A 41 -5.29 -0.41 19.32
N LEU A 42 -4.48 0.33 18.55
CA LEU A 42 -3.75 1.51 19.01
C LEU A 42 -4.34 2.78 18.44
N SER A 43 -4.42 3.82 19.28
CA SER A 43 -4.90 5.13 18.83
C SER A 43 -3.88 5.82 17.92
N ALA A 44 -4.37 6.63 16.97
CA ALA A 44 -3.52 7.37 16.04
C ALA A 44 -2.44 8.25 16.73
N PRO A 45 -2.71 8.91 17.88
CA PRO A 45 -1.68 9.65 18.62
C PRO A 45 -0.53 8.78 19.12
N ILE A 46 -0.80 7.52 19.52
CA ILE A 46 0.24 6.59 19.95
C ILE A 46 1.05 6.14 18.75
N LEU A 47 0.37 5.76 17.65
CA LEU A 47 1.03 5.33 16.42
C LEU A 47 1.97 6.40 15.86
N SER A 48 1.57 7.67 15.94
CA SER A 48 2.41 8.79 15.50
C SER A 48 3.59 9.06 16.43
N ARG A 49 3.62 8.56 17.66
CA ARG A 49 4.69 8.82 18.64
C ARG A 49 5.79 7.75 18.65
N PHE A 50 5.50 6.57 18.13
CA PHE A 50 6.51 5.54 17.90
C PHE A 50 7.23 5.81 16.58
N ASP A 51 8.55 5.69 16.62
CA ASP A 51 9.42 6.01 15.50
C ASP A 51 9.63 4.81 14.57
N LEU A 52 9.63 3.60 15.13
CA LEU A 52 9.87 2.36 14.42
C LEU A 52 8.78 1.35 14.76
N PHE A 53 8.24 0.71 13.72
CA PHE A 53 7.35 -0.44 13.81
C PHE A 53 8.00 -1.62 13.11
N PHE A 54 8.04 -2.76 13.78
CA PHE A 54 8.47 -4.02 13.19
C PHE A 54 7.32 -5.01 13.34
N VAL A 55 6.71 -5.37 12.21
CA VAL A 55 5.68 -6.41 12.18
C VAL A 55 6.41 -7.73 11.95
N VAL A 56 6.31 -8.62 12.93
CA VAL A 56 6.78 -10.01 12.80
C VAL A 56 5.59 -10.83 12.36
N LEU A 57 5.70 -11.48 11.20
CA LEU A 57 4.68 -12.35 10.64
C LEU A 57 5.07 -13.80 10.89
N ASP A 58 4.10 -14.60 11.28
CA ASP A 58 4.25 -16.04 11.44
C ASP A 58 3.80 -16.70 10.13
N GLU A 59 4.77 -17.18 9.35
CA GLU A 59 4.57 -17.90 8.09
C GLU A 59 4.98 -19.36 8.30
N CYS A 60 4.08 -20.31 8.02
CA CYS A 60 4.40 -21.73 8.10
C CYS A 60 5.41 -22.08 6.99
N ASN A 61 6.66 -22.33 7.35
CA ASN A 61 7.70 -22.71 6.42
C ASN A 61 8.56 -23.83 7.03
N GLU A 62 8.55 -24.99 6.38
CA GLU A 62 9.20 -26.20 6.86
C GLU A 62 10.70 -25.99 7.16
N THR A 63 11.38 -25.18 6.35
CA THR A 63 12.82 -24.93 6.54
C THR A 63 13.09 -24.09 7.78
N THR A 64 12.33 -23.00 7.99
CA THR A 64 12.50 -22.15 9.18
C THR A 64 12.03 -22.86 10.44
N ASP A 65 10.94 -23.63 10.35
CA ASP A 65 10.38 -24.37 11.46
C ASP A 65 11.33 -25.48 11.92
N SER A 66 12.00 -26.16 10.97
CA SER A 66 13.05 -27.13 11.28
C SER A 66 14.23 -26.48 12.01
N LEU A 67 14.71 -25.32 11.54
CA LEU A 67 15.80 -24.60 12.19
C LEU A 67 15.43 -24.14 13.61
N VAL A 68 14.19 -23.68 13.80
CA VAL A 68 13.69 -23.27 15.11
C VAL A 68 13.56 -24.48 16.03
N ALA A 69 13.03 -25.60 15.55
CA ALA A 69 12.91 -26.84 16.30
C ALA A 69 14.29 -27.35 16.76
N ASP A 70 15.25 -27.43 15.83
CA ASP A 70 16.63 -27.83 16.13
C ASP A 70 17.26 -26.92 17.19
N HIS A 71 17.08 -25.60 17.06
CA HIS A 71 17.58 -24.65 18.05
C HIS A 71 16.97 -24.87 19.44
N ILE A 72 15.64 -25.05 19.52
CA ILE A 72 14.94 -25.30 20.79
C ILE A 72 15.43 -26.61 21.43
N LEU A 73 15.61 -27.67 20.63
CA LEU A 73 16.10 -28.96 21.11
C LEU A 73 17.54 -28.86 21.64
N ASN A 74 18.42 -28.15 20.95
CA ASN A 74 19.80 -27.95 21.39
C ASN A 74 19.88 -27.18 22.72
N VAL A 75 19.05 -26.14 22.88
CA VAL A 75 18.95 -25.40 24.16
C VAL A 75 18.47 -26.31 25.31
N HIS A 76 17.48 -27.19 25.06
CA HIS A 76 16.96 -28.11 26.07
C HIS A 76 17.91 -29.26 26.43
N ARG A 77 18.86 -29.59 25.54
CA ARG A 77 19.92 -30.58 25.81
C ARG A 77 21.03 -30.04 26.73
N CYS A 78 20.87 -28.83 27.30
CA CYS A 78 21.87 -28.14 28.11
C CYS A 78 23.21 -27.94 27.38
N GLU A 79 23.17 -27.78 26.05
CA GLU A 79 24.30 -27.24 25.29
C GLU A 79 24.27 -25.71 25.43
N GLU A 80 24.44 -25.18 26.65
CA GLU A 80 24.68 -23.73 26.83
C GLU A 80 25.95 -23.28 26.07
N GLU A 81 26.83 -24.23 25.72
CA GLU A 81 28.01 -24.07 24.87
C GLU A 81 27.70 -24.01 23.35
N ALA A 82 26.47 -24.32 22.89
CA ALA A 82 26.13 -24.28 21.46
C ALA A 82 26.07 -22.85 20.88
N ILE A 83 26.03 -21.85 21.76
CA ILE A 83 26.10 -20.44 21.38
C ILE A 83 27.48 -19.97 21.83
N ASP A 84 28.44 -19.92 20.90
CA ASP A 84 29.75 -19.29 21.09
C ASP A 84 29.70 -17.85 20.55
N PRO A 85 29.15 -16.87 21.30
CA PRO A 85 29.14 -15.50 20.85
C PRO A 85 30.56 -14.94 20.90
N PRO A 86 31.00 -14.17 19.88
CA PRO A 86 32.34 -13.58 19.86
C PRO A 86 32.59 -12.58 21.00
N TYR A 87 31.53 -12.10 21.67
CA TYR A 87 31.60 -11.13 22.75
C TYR A 87 30.79 -11.58 23.96
N THR A 88 31.38 -11.43 25.14
CA THR A 88 30.69 -11.73 26.40
C THR A 88 29.69 -10.62 26.76
N LYS A 89 28.70 -10.96 27.59
CA LYS A 89 27.70 -10.00 28.10
C LYS A 89 28.36 -8.83 28.83
N GLU A 90 29.47 -9.07 29.52
CA GLU A 90 30.22 -8.04 30.25
C GLU A 90 30.94 -7.06 29.32
N GLN A 91 31.60 -7.59 28.27
CA GLN A 91 32.23 -6.77 27.24
C GLN A 91 31.21 -5.88 26.52
N LEU A 92 30.04 -6.42 26.17
CA LEU A 92 28.95 -5.64 25.55
C LEU A 92 28.42 -4.56 26.49
N ARG A 93 28.22 -4.86 27.78
CA ARG A 93 27.77 -3.86 28.77
C ARG A 93 28.77 -2.72 28.93
N LEU A 94 30.07 -3.05 28.96
CA LEU A 94 31.15 -2.07 29.03
C LEU A 94 31.18 -1.20 27.76
N TYR A 95 31.08 -1.81 26.58
CA TYR A 95 31.07 -1.12 25.30
C TYR A 95 29.88 -0.17 25.16
N ILE A 96 28.67 -0.62 25.47
CA ILE A 96 27.46 0.22 25.43
C ILE A 96 27.58 1.40 26.38
N ARG A 97 28.16 1.20 27.58
CA ARG A 97 28.38 2.29 28.54
C ARG A 97 29.34 3.34 27.97
N TYR A 98 30.42 2.91 27.32
CA TYR A 98 31.37 3.79 26.64
C TYR A 98 30.73 4.55 25.47
N ALA A 99 30.08 3.83 24.54
CA ALA A 99 29.41 4.40 23.37
C ALA A 99 28.33 5.44 23.72
N ARG A 100 27.62 5.26 24.85
CA ARG A 100 26.61 6.22 25.33
C ARG A 100 27.18 7.54 25.82
N ALA A 101 28.47 7.62 26.15
CA ALA A 101 29.12 8.87 26.56
C ALA A 101 29.46 9.77 25.36
N VAL A 102 29.50 9.20 24.15
CA VAL A 102 29.79 9.93 22.90
C VAL A 102 28.57 10.75 22.50
N ASN A 103 28.79 12.03 22.17
CA ASN A 103 27.76 12.96 21.71
C ASN A 103 28.08 13.45 20.29
N PRO A 104 27.68 12.68 19.27
CA PRO A 104 28.04 12.99 17.89
C PRO A 104 27.37 14.27 17.42
N LYS A 105 28.08 15.04 16.59
CA LYS A 105 27.59 16.28 15.97
C LYS A 105 27.21 16.06 14.51
N LEU A 106 26.17 16.76 14.07
CA LEU A 106 25.73 16.72 12.69
C LEU A 106 26.69 17.49 11.78
N THR A 107 27.19 16.85 10.73
CA THR A 107 28.02 17.47 9.69
C THR A 107 27.16 18.09 8.59
N GLU A 108 27.65 19.13 7.91
CA GLU A 108 26.90 19.79 6.82
C GLU A 108 26.62 18.84 5.65
N ARG A 109 27.53 17.89 5.36
CA ARG A 109 27.31 16.84 4.36
C ARG A 109 26.16 15.92 4.76
N ALA A 110 26.10 15.47 6.01
CA ALA A 110 25.01 14.63 6.51
C ALA A 110 23.67 15.39 6.52
N ARG A 111 23.69 16.69 6.80
CA ARG A 111 22.51 17.55 6.74
C ARG A 111 21.90 17.59 5.33
N SER A 112 22.71 17.76 4.28
CA SER A 112 22.22 17.73 2.90
C SER A 112 21.52 16.40 2.59
N VAL A 113 22.14 15.28 2.97
CA VAL A 113 21.58 13.94 2.74
C VAL A 113 20.29 13.71 3.53
N LEU A 114 20.20 14.19 4.79
CA LEU A 114 18.97 14.11 5.59
C LEU A 114 17.80 14.82 4.91
N VAL A 115 18.04 16.02 4.36
CA VAL A 115 17.01 16.79 3.65
C VAL A 115 16.54 16.04 2.39
N ASP A 116 17.48 15.48 1.62
CA ASP A 116 17.16 14.69 0.43
C ASP A 116 16.37 13.42 0.77
N CYS A 117 16.80 12.69 1.80
CA CYS A 117 16.10 11.51 2.31
C CYS A 117 14.69 11.85 2.78
N TYR A 118 14.52 12.95 3.53
CA TYR A 118 13.20 13.40 3.99
C TYR A 118 12.29 13.83 2.84
N ARG A 119 12.83 14.53 1.84
CA ARG A 119 12.08 14.91 0.63
C ARG A 119 11.59 13.66 -0.11
N LYS A 120 12.46 12.68 -0.33
CA LYS A 120 12.11 11.39 -0.97
C LYS A 120 11.04 10.64 -0.18
N LEU A 121 11.18 10.61 1.15
CA LEU A 121 10.21 9.98 2.04
C LEU A 121 8.81 10.59 1.88
N ARG A 122 8.73 11.93 1.89
CA ARG A 122 7.48 12.67 1.78
C ARG A 122 6.85 12.62 0.38
N GLN A 123 7.67 12.57 -0.67
CA GLN A 123 7.19 12.37 -2.04
C GLN A 123 6.56 10.99 -2.24
N GLY A 124 7.10 9.96 -1.59
CA GLY A 124 6.52 8.61 -1.62
C GLY A 124 5.12 8.54 -1.01
N ASP A 125 4.87 9.28 0.08
CA ASP A 125 3.55 9.38 0.74
C ASP A 125 2.54 10.20 -0.09
N ALA A 126 3.00 11.29 -0.72
CA ALA A 126 2.13 12.19 -1.48
C ALA A 126 1.49 11.55 -2.72
N LEU A 127 2.10 10.51 -3.29
CA LEU A 127 1.61 9.85 -4.50
C LEU A 127 0.46 8.87 -4.25
N GLY A 128 0.04 8.63 -3.00
CA GLY A 128 -1.11 7.78 -2.66
C GLY A 128 -0.99 6.30 -3.03
N ARG A 129 0.11 5.89 -3.71
CA ARG A 129 0.41 4.50 -4.10
C ARG A 129 0.83 3.61 -2.94
N SER A 130 1.19 4.21 -1.80
CA SER A 130 1.55 3.46 -0.61
C SER A 130 0.50 3.78 0.45
N ARG A 131 -0.37 2.81 0.76
CA ARG A 131 -1.26 2.87 1.93
C ARG A 131 -0.44 2.68 3.21
N THR A 132 0.48 3.61 3.46
CA THR A 132 1.34 3.58 4.65
C THR A 132 0.47 3.64 5.90
N ALA A 133 0.87 2.86 6.91
CA ALA A 133 0.19 2.75 8.20
C ALA A 133 -0.15 4.08 8.88
N TYR A 134 0.62 5.13 8.62
CA TYR A 134 0.44 6.48 9.15
C TYR A 134 1.08 7.53 8.24
N ARG A 135 0.62 8.77 8.34
CA ARG A 135 1.09 9.91 7.53
C ARG A 135 2.51 10.34 7.93
N ILE A 136 3.33 10.70 6.94
CA ILE A 136 4.71 11.13 7.19
C ILE A 136 4.72 12.58 7.68
N THR A 137 5.32 12.81 8.86
CA THR A 137 5.38 14.13 9.53
C THR A 137 6.83 14.54 9.84
N VAL A 138 7.02 15.76 10.34
CA VAL A 138 8.34 16.28 10.77
C VAL A 138 8.96 15.39 11.86
N ARG A 139 8.15 14.69 12.65
CA ARG A 139 8.65 13.74 13.65
C ARG A 139 9.57 12.69 13.05
N GLN A 140 9.29 12.23 11.83
CA GLN A 140 10.11 11.23 11.17
C GLN A 140 11.52 11.75 10.82
N LEU A 141 11.66 13.06 10.57
CA LEU A 141 12.97 13.68 10.43
C LEU A 141 13.73 13.70 11.75
N GLU A 142 13.08 14.07 12.85
CA GLU A 142 13.67 14.00 14.20
C GLU A 142 14.09 12.58 14.57
N SER A 143 13.30 11.58 14.16
CA SER A 143 13.61 10.17 14.36
C SER A 143 14.80 9.71 13.53
N MET A 144 14.90 10.16 12.28
CA MET A 144 16.06 9.88 11.42
C MET A 144 17.36 10.47 11.99
N ILE A 145 17.29 11.69 12.56
CA ILE A 145 18.42 12.32 13.25
C ILE A 145 18.82 11.47 14.47
N ARG A 146 17.86 11.11 15.33
CA ARG A 146 18.12 10.27 16.52
C ARG A 146 18.71 8.90 16.18
N LEU A 147 18.25 8.26 15.09
CA LEU A 147 18.80 7.00 14.61
C LEU A 147 20.23 7.18 14.07
N SER A 148 20.49 8.26 13.34
CA SER A 148 21.83 8.57 12.82
C SER A 148 22.83 8.86 13.94
N GLU A 149 22.41 9.57 14.99
CA GLU A 149 23.19 9.79 16.21
C GLU A 149 23.46 8.47 16.95
N ALA A 150 22.46 7.60 17.06
CA ALA A 150 22.62 6.28 17.69
C ALA A 150 23.60 5.39 16.94
N LEU A 151 23.59 5.41 15.60
CA LEU A 151 24.56 4.71 14.76
C LEU A 151 25.97 5.30 14.92
N ALA A 152 26.11 6.62 14.94
CA ALA A 152 27.40 7.26 15.19
C ALA A 152 27.97 6.89 16.58
N ARG A 153 27.13 6.84 17.62
CA ARG A 153 27.50 6.34 18.96
C ARG A 153 27.94 4.88 18.92
N LEU A 154 27.22 4.03 18.19
CA LEU A 154 27.60 2.62 18.03
C LEU A 154 28.99 2.47 17.43
N HIS A 155 29.38 3.33 16.49
CA HIS A 155 30.73 3.35 15.91
C HIS A 155 31.75 4.17 16.73
N CYS A 156 31.36 4.74 17.88
CA CYS A 156 32.18 5.63 18.70
C CYS A 156 32.74 6.85 17.94
N ASN A 157 32.00 7.36 16.96
CA ASN A 157 32.39 8.55 16.20
C ASN A 157 31.73 9.81 16.76
N ASP A 158 32.50 10.91 16.86
CA ASP A 158 32.02 12.22 17.31
C ASP A 158 31.27 13.01 16.23
N GLU A 159 31.21 12.49 15.01
CA GLU A 159 30.57 13.13 13.86
C GLU A 159 29.63 12.18 13.12
N ILE A 160 28.48 12.69 12.70
CA ILE A 160 27.51 11.95 11.89
C ILE A 160 27.98 11.95 10.44
N LYS A 161 28.33 10.77 9.93
CA LYS A 161 28.68 10.54 8.52
C LYS A 161 27.42 10.35 7.66
N PRO A 162 27.47 10.69 6.36
CA PRO A 162 26.37 10.45 5.42
C PRO A 162 25.92 8.98 5.33
N GLU A 163 26.85 8.05 5.53
CA GLU A 163 26.59 6.60 5.55
C GLU A 163 25.57 6.22 6.63
N TYR A 164 25.70 6.80 7.84
CA TYR A 164 24.77 6.54 8.95
C TYR A 164 23.36 7.04 8.66
N VAL A 165 23.25 8.17 7.96
CA VAL A 165 21.97 8.71 7.53
C VAL A 165 21.28 7.78 6.53
N THR A 166 22.06 7.22 5.60
CA THR A 166 21.54 6.31 4.58
C THR A 166 21.06 5.00 5.22
N GLU A 167 21.80 4.46 6.19
CA GLU A 167 21.36 3.28 6.95
C GLU A 167 20.14 3.58 7.84
N ALA A 168 20.09 4.74 8.51
CA ALA A 168 18.93 5.16 9.28
C ALA A 168 17.69 5.30 8.38
N PHE A 169 17.85 5.88 7.19
CA PHE A 169 16.79 5.99 6.19
C PHE A 169 16.32 4.61 5.70
N ARG A 170 17.25 3.69 5.44
CA ARG A 170 16.91 2.31 5.05
C ARG A 170 16.10 1.60 6.15
N LEU A 171 16.49 1.75 7.41
CA LEU A 171 15.79 1.16 8.55
C LEU A 171 14.39 1.75 8.71
N LEU A 172 14.26 3.07 8.62
CA LEU A 172 12.97 3.76 8.70
C LEU A 172 12.06 3.38 7.54
N ARG A 173 12.59 3.26 6.33
CA ARG A 173 11.81 2.80 5.17
C ARG A 173 11.33 1.36 5.33
N LYS A 174 12.14 0.48 5.91
CA LYS A 174 11.72 -0.90 6.24
C LYS A 174 10.69 -0.96 7.36
N SER A 175 10.69 -0.01 8.29
CA SER A 175 9.72 0.04 9.39
C SER A 175 8.35 0.61 8.99
N ILE A 176 8.30 1.39 7.90
CA ILE A 176 7.05 1.78 7.25
C ILE A 176 6.55 0.55 6.49
N ILE A 177 5.71 -0.24 7.17
CA ILE A 177 5.18 -1.52 6.72
C ILE A 177 4.73 -1.43 5.25
N HIS A 178 5.35 -2.26 4.41
CA HIS A 178 4.80 -2.64 3.12
C HIS A 178 3.49 -3.38 3.42
N VAL A 179 2.36 -2.68 3.25
CA VAL A 179 1.09 -3.34 3.01
C VAL A 179 1.25 -3.93 1.60
N GLU A 180 1.80 -5.15 1.53
CA GLU A 180 1.74 -5.94 0.32
C GLU A 180 0.30 -6.42 0.18
N ASN A 181 -0.44 -5.69 -0.66
CA ASN A 181 -1.12 -6.19 -1.86
C ASN A 181 -2.23 -5.20 -2.22
N ASP A 182 -2.04 -4.47 -3.33
CA ASP A 182 -3.19 -3.93 -4.05
C ASP A 182 -3.85 -5.12 -4.75
N ASP A 183 -4.83 -5.75 -4.09
CA ASP A 183 -5.84 -6.50 -4.83
C ASP A 183 -6.42 -5.55 -5.87
N VAL A 184 -6.34 -5.96 -7.14
CA VAL A 184 -6.82 -5.20 -8.28
C VAL A 184 -8.34 -5.18 -8.20
N THR A 185 -8.88 -4.15 -7.53
CA THR A 185 -10.31 -3.93 -7.47
C THR A 185 -10.76 -3.34 -8.80
N PHE A 186 -11.49 -4.13 -9.57
CA PHE A 186 -12.16 -3.64 -10.77
C PHE A 186 -13.47 -3.00 -10.34
N GLU A 187 -13.52 -1.67 -10.31
CA GLU A 187 -14.78 -0.95 -10.20
C GLU A 187 -15.41 -0.87 -11.59
N THR A 188 -16.46 -1.66 -11.80
CA THR A 188 -17.28 -1.57 -13.01
C THR A 188 -18.07 -0.26 -12.95
N GLY A 189 -17.48 0.85 -13.37
CA GLY A 189 -18.24 2.10 -13.55
C GLY A 189 -17.54 3.45 -13.55
N GLU A 190 -16.21 3.55 -13.48
CA GLU A 190 -15.54 4.87 -13.58
C GLU A 190 -14.46 4.87 -14.67
N ASP A 191 -14.91 4.99 -15.92
CA ASP A 191 -14.16 5.63 -17.02
C ASP A 191 -15.13 6.06 -18.16
N ASP A 192 -16.36 6.48 -17.81
CA ASP A 192 -17.41 6.84 -18.78
C ASP A 192 -17.37 8.32 -19.23
N THR A 193 -16.27 9.05 -19.04
CA THR A 193 -16.06 10.34 -19.72
C THR A 193 -14.59 10.54 -20.11
N LEU A 194 -14.32 10.47 -21.41
CA LEU A 194 -13.08 10.98 -22.01
C LEU A 194 -13.05 12.52 -21.90
N PRO A 195 -11.85 13.15 -21.81
CA PRO A 195 -11.72 14.60 -21.75
C PRO A 195 -12.04 15.21 -23.12
N GLU A 196 -13.11 15.99 -23.21
CA GLU A 196 -13.37 16.82 -24.40
C GLU A 196 -12.33 17.93 -24.51
N THR A 197 -11.64 17.94 -25.64
CA THR A 197 -10.76 19.03 -26.09
C THR A 197 -11.60 20.24 -26.54
N THR A 198 -11.38 21.37 -25.88
CA THR A 198 -11.59 22.77 -26.29
C THR A 198 -11.95 23.06 -27.76
N GLU A 199 -12.98 23.88 -27.99
CA GLU A 199 -12.95 25.06 -28.88
C GLU A 199 -14.13 26.05 -28.68
N GLU A 200 -13.75 27.32 -28.43
CA GLU A 200 -14.33 28.63 -28.83
C GLU A 200 -15.73 29.19 -28.40
N ASN A 201 -15.65 30.37 -27.74
CA ASN A 201 -16.38 31.67 -27.95
C ASN A 201 -17.92 31.66 -28.18
N GLN A 202 -18.79 32.50 -27.58
CA GLN A 202 -18.73 33.84 -26.97
C GLN A 202 -20.11 34.17 -26.31
N PRO A 203 -20.39 35.34 -25.69
CA PRO A 203 -21.14 35.47 -24.43
C PRO A 203 -22.47 36.25 -24.51
N ALA A 204 -23.31 36.19 -23.46
CA ALA A 204 -24.34 37.18 -23.11
C ALA A 204 -24.85 36.97 -21.65
N PRO A 205 -25.62 37.89 -21.02
CA PRO A 205 -25.17 38.96 -20.12
C PRO A 205 -25.72 38.82 -18.66
N PRO A 206 -25.39 39.75 -17.71
CA PRO A 206 -25.55 39.54 -16.26
C PRO A 206 -26.78 40.24 -15.64
N ALA A 207 -26.97 40.01 -14.32
CA ALA A 207 -27.85 40.66 -13.31
C ALA A 207 -28.89 39.67 -12.73
N ARG A 208 -29.21 39.57 -11.43
CA ARG A 208 -29.20 40.45 -10.23
C ARG A 208 -29.24 39.53 -8.99
N VAL A 209 -28.33 39.68 -8.02
CA VAL A 209 -28.53 40.20 -6.64
C VAL A 209 -29.97 40.19 -6.13
N ASP A 210 -30.23 39.44 -5.04
CA ASP A 210 -30.92 39.94 -3.85
C ASP A 210 -30.61 39.03 -2.64
N ASP A 211 -30.28 39.70 -1.53
CA ASP A 211 -29.83 39.25 -0.21
C ASP A 211 -31.00 38.89 0.74
N GLU A 212 -30.63 38.50 1.98
CA GLU A 212 -31.40 38.58 3.24
C GLU A 212 -32.28 37.38 3.61
N ASP A 213 -32.43 36.96 4.87
CA ASP A 213 -31.72 37.13 6.16
C ASP A 213 -32.41 36.15 7.14
N GLU A 214 -31.76 35.90 8.28
CA GLU A 214 -32.07 35.02 9.40
C GLU A 214 -33.49 35.14 10.01
N SER A 215 -33.99 34.06 10.62
CA SER A 215 -34.08 33.93 12.10
C SER A 215 -35.22 33.03 12.63
N ARG A 216 -34.90 32.39 13.77
CA ARG A 216 -35.73 32.02 14.95
C ARG A 216 -36.00 30.54 15.28
N MET A 217 -35.72 30.27 16.57
CA MET A 217 -35.71 29.04 17.36
C MET A 217 -37.05 28.77 18.08
N ASP A 218 -37.23 27.49 18.45
CA ASP A 218 -37.92 26.86 19.59
C ASP A 218 -39.42 27.14 19.87
N ASP A 219 -40.26 26.09 19.97
CA ASP A 219 -40.58 25.44 21.26
C ASP A 219 -41.48 24.17 21.12
N GLU A 220 -41.50 23.37 22.18
CA GLU A 220 -42.02 22.00 22.38
C GLU A 220 -43.55 21.76 22.26
N GLN A 221 -43.96 20.53 21.88
CA GLN A 221 -44.89 19.62 22.62
C GLN A 221 -45.52 18.50 21.74
N GLU A 222 -45.34 17.25 22.17
CA GLU A 222 -46.22 16.08 21.91
C GLU A 222 -47.14 15.84 23.14
N PRO A 223 -48.14 14.91 23.19
CA PRO A 223 -48.59 13.89 22.22
C PRO A 223 -50.15 13.77 22.06
N LEU A 224 -50.62 12.93 21.12
CA LEU A 224 -51.60 11.81 21.30
C LEU A 224 -52.43 11.46 20.05
N SER A 225 -52.52 10.14 19.79
CA SER A 225 -53.61 9.37 19.14
C SER A 225 -53.49 8.94 17.65
N ARG A 226 -53.20 7.64 17.48
CA ARG A 226 -53.39 6.75 16.30
C ARG A 226 -54.89 6.57 15.93
N PRO A 227 -55.33 5.94 14.79
CA PRO A 227 -54.63 4.90 14.00
C PRO A 227 -54.82 4.83 12.46
N ASN A 228 -53.88 4.11 11.84
CA ASN A 228 -53.94 3.23 10.64
C ASN A 228 -54.83 3.60 9.43
N SER A 229 -54.17 3.98 8.34
CA SER A 229 -54.45 3.39 7.02
C SER A 229 -53.13 2.94 6.39
N VAL A 230 -53.18 1.73 5.83
CA VAL A 230 -52.08 0.96 5.27
C VAL A 230 -51.85 1.44 3.83
N ASP A 231 -50.69 1.99 3.53
CA ASP A 231 -50.26 2.16 2.14
C ASP A 231 -48.75 1.89 1.97
N ALA A 232 -48.43 1.23 0.87
CA ALA A 232 -47.17 0.54 0.63
C ALA A 232 -45.99 1.48 0.34
N PRO A 233 -44.77 1.19 0.82
CA PRO A 233 -43.60 1.95 0.40
C PRO A 233 -43.09 1.43 -0.96
N LYS A 234 -43.10 2.35 -1.96
CA LYS A 234 -42.42 2.20 -3.25
C LYS A 234 -40.94 1.88 -3.02
N LYS A 235 -40.51 0.69 -3.44
CA LYS A 235 -39.09 0.33 -3.55
C LYS A 235 -38.45 1.14 -4.68
N SER A 236 -37.60 2.10 -4.34
CA SER A 236 -36.52 2.55 -5.22
C SER A 236 -35.47 1.43 -5.28
N ALA A 237 -35.38 0.76 -6.42
CA ALA A 237 -34.37 -0.27 -6.67
C ALA A 237 -33.00 0.40 -6.85
N GLU A 238 -32.21 0.48 -5.78
CA GLU A 238 -30.77 0.66 -5.88
C GLU A 238 -30.16 -0.65 -6.39
N SER A 239 -29.73 -0.65 -7.66
CA SER A 239 -28.97 -1.76 -8.24
C SER A 239 -27.58 -1.81 -7.58
N GLY A 240 -27.39 -2.75 -6.65
CA GLY A 240 -26.07 -3.05 -6.10
C GLY A 240 -25.12 -3.49 -7.22
N LYS A 241 -24.05 -2.70 -7.45
CA LYS A 241 -23.01 -3.02 -8.43
C LYS A 241 -22.10 -4.11 -7.86
N GLU A 242 -21.99 -5.22 -8.57
CA GLU A 242 -21.14 -6.36 -8.21
C GLU A 242 -19.66 -6.00 -8.44
N LYS A 243 -18.84 -5.99 -7.37
CA LYS A 243 -17.40 -5.72 -7.45
C LYS A 243 -16.66 -7.03 -7.65
N VAL A 244 -15.96 -7.19 -8.77
CA VAL A 244 -15.09 -8.36 -9.02
C VAL A 244 -13.74 -8.10 -8.37
N LYS A 245 -13.39 -8.91 -7.36
CA LYS A 245 -12.08 -8.91 -6.70
C LYS A 245 -11.22 -10.00 -7.32
N VAL A 246 -9.98 -9.67 -7.66
CA VAL A 246 -9.02 -10.56 -8.31
C VAL A 246 -7.71 -10.43 -7.56
N THR A 247 -7.08 -11.56 -7.26
CA THR A 247 -5.80 -11.55 -6.58
C THR A 247 -4.71 -10.98 -7.49
N PHE A 248 -3.74 -10.28 -6.91
CA PHE A 248 -2.64 -9.69 -7.68
C PHE A 248 -1.79 -10.75 -8.42
N GLU A 249 -1.62 -11.93 -7.81
CA GLU A 249 -0.90 -13.06 -8.43
C GLU A 249 -1.61 -13.56 -9.69
N GLU A 250 -2.93 -13.71 -9.66
CA GLU A 250 -3.72 -14.07 -10.85
C GLU A 250 -3.62 -12.99 -11.93
N TYR A 251 -3.67 -11.71 -11.56
CA TYR A 251 -3.50 -10.58 -12.49
C TYR A 251 -2.11 -10.58 -13.14
N GLN A 252 -1.05 -10.81 -12.36
CA GLN A 252 0.32 -10.84 -12.86
C GLN A 252 0.57 -12.06 -13.76
N ALA A 253 0.00 -13.22 -13.42
CA ALA A 253 0.06 -14.41 -14.26
C ALA A 253 -0.65 -14.19 -15.60
N ILE A 254 -1.85 -13.59 -15.60
CA ILE A 254 -2.60 -13.28 -16.83
C ILE A 254 -1.81 -12.28 -17.70
N SER A 255 -1.33 -11.18 -17.11
CA SER A 255 -0.64 -10.11 -17.84
C SER A 255 0.70 -10.56 -18.41
N SER A 256 1.50 -11.31 -17.66
CA SER A 256 2.76 -11.89 -18.16
C SER A 256 2.53 -12.93 -19.26
N ALA A 257 1.51 -13.79 -19.13
CA ALA A 257 1.16 -14.76 -20.16
C ALA A 257 0.76 -14.07 -21.49
N ILE A 258 -0.12 -13.07 -21.43
CA ILE A 258 -0.56 -12.31 -22.61
C ILE A 258 0.62 -11.58 -23.26
N ALA A 259 1.44 -10.89 -22.47
CA ALA A 259 2.55 -10.11 -22.99
C ALA A 259 3.66 -11.00 -23.61
N THR A 260 3.94 -12.17 -23.01
CA THR A 260 4.92 -13.13 -23.54
C THR A 260 4.43 -13.73 -24.86
N HIS A 261 3.16 -14.12 -24.93
CA HIS A 261 2.58 -14.71 -26.14
C HIS A 261 2.58 -13.72 -27.31
N LEU A 262 2.17 -12.47 -27.07
CA LEU A 262 2.18 -11.44 -28.12
C LEU A 262 3.59 -11.12 -28.60
N ARG A 263 4.60 -11.10 -27.71
CA ARG A 263 6.00 -10.88 -28.10
C ARG A 263 6.58 -12.06 -28.90
N SER A 264 6.26 -13.30 -28.51
CA SER A 264 6.69 -14.49 -29.27
C SER A 264 6.15 -14.48 -30.70
N LEU A 265 4.90 -14.06 -30.90
CA LEU A 265 4.30 -13.94 -32.23
C LEU A 265 4.90 -12.83 -33.10
N GLU A 266 5.36 -11.74 -32.49
CA GLU A 266 6.08 -10.66 -33.17
C GLU A 266 7.48 -11.12 -33.62
N ASP A 267 8.18 -11.93 -32.82
CA ASP A 267 9.51 -12.46 -33.15
C ASP A 267 9.47 -13.56 -34.24
N ASP A 268 8.43 -14.40 -34.26
CA ASP A 268 8.30 -15.51 -35.22
C ASP A 268 7.92 -15.07 -36.65
N THR A 269 7.30 -13.89 -36.83
CA THR A 269 6.61 -13.51 -38.08
C THR A 269 7.27 -12.32 -38.79
N SER A 270 8.56 -12.41 -39.12
CA SER A 270 9.33 -11.34 -39.77
C SER A 270 9.02 -11.08 -41.26
N SER A 271 7.89 -11.54 -41.84
CA SER A 271 7.69 -11.44 -43.31
C SER A 271 6.26 -11.34 -43.90
N SER A 272 5.16 -11.34 -43.14
CA SER A 272 3.80 -11.25 -43.74
C SER A 272 2.79 -10.48 -42.88
N GLU A 273 1.89 -9.72 -43.52
CA GLU A 273 0.91 -8.75 -42.96
C GLU A 273 -0.12 -9.28 -41.92
N SER A 274 0.02 -10.50 -41.38
CA SER A 274 -0.83 -11.03 -40.29
C SER A 274 -0.19 -10.92 -38.90
N SER A 275 0.60 -9.88 -38.65
CA SER A 275 1.48 -9.75 -37.47
C SER A 275 0.77 -9.49 -36.12
N TYR A 276 -0.57 -9.38 -36.08
CA TYR A 276 -1.27 -8.89 -34.88
C TYR A 276 -2.59 -9.61 -34.64
N LEU A 277 -2.76 -10.10 -33.41
CA LEU A 277 -4.01 -10.70 -32.95
C LEU A 277 -5.03 -9.63 -32.57
N THR A 278 -6.30 -9.94 -32.83
CA THR A 278 -7.44 -9.15 -32.37
C THR A 278 -7.73 -9.40 -30.90
N TRP A 279 -8.40 -8.45 -30.25
CA TRP A 279 -8.87 -8.59 -28.87
C TRP A 279 -9.60 -9.92 -28.62
N GLN A 280 -10.46 -10.34 -29.56
CA GLN A 280 -11.20 -11.60 -29.46
C GLN A 280 -10.30 -12.83 -29.52
N GLU A 281 -9.29 -12.83 -30.40
CA GLU A 281 -8.36 -13.95 -30.53
C GLU A 281 -7.45 -14.09 -29.30
N VAL A 282 -7.04 -12.97 -28.68
CA VAL A 282 -6.28 -12.99 -27.42
C VAL A 282 -7.11 -13.59 -26.28
N VAL A 283 -8.39 -13.21 -26.19
CA VAL A 283 -9.31 -13.78 -25.20
C VAL A 283 -9.50 -15.28 -25.45
N GLN A 284 -9.72 -15.68 -26.70
CA GLN A 284 -9.91 -17.09 -27.08
C GLN A 284 -8.67 -17.94 -26.78
N TRP A 285 -7.48 -17.45 -27.12
CA TRP A 285 -6.21 -18.11 -26.84
C TRP A 285 -6.02 -18.34 -25.33
N TYR A 286 -6.27 -17.32 -24.52
CA TYR A 286 -6.13 -17.44 -23.07
C TYR A 286 -7.14 -18.44 -22.48
N LEU A 287 -8.37 -18.48 -23.02
CA LEU A 287 -9.38 -19.48 -22.63
C LEU A 287 -8.94 -20.90 -22.98
N GLU A 288 -8.26 -21.11 -24.11
CA GLU A 288 -7.69 -22.41 -24.48
C GLU A 288 -6.53 -22.83 -23.57
N LEU A 289 -5.64 -21.90 -23.22
CA LEU A 289 -4.52 -22.15 -22.30
C LEU A 289 -4.99 -22.56 -20.90
N VAL A 290 -6.11 -22.00 -20.46
CA VAL A 290 -6.67 -22.22 -19.12
C VAL A 290 -7.68 -23.37 -19.09
N LYS A 291 -8.11 -23.88 -20.26
CA LYS A 291 -9.06 -24.99 -20.41
C LYS A 291 -8.64 -26.26 -19.65
N ASP A 292 -7.34 -26.54 -19.57
CA ASP A 292 -6.82 -27.72 -18.86
C ASP A 292 -6.78 -27.55 -17.33
N ARG A 293 -6.89 -26.31 -16.83
CA ARG A 293 -6.82 -25.96 -15.40
C ARG A 293 -8.18 -25.66 -14.78
N VAL A 294 -9.15 -25.26 -15.58
CA VAL A 294 -10.49 -24.87 -15.13
C VAL A 294 -11.48 -25.99 -15.45
N THR A 295 -12.23 -26.43 -14.44
CA THR A 295 -13.34 -27.37 -14.57
C THR A 295 -14.35 -26.87 -15.61
N ASP A 296 -14.99 -27.77 -16.37
CA ASP A 296 -16.00 -27.48 -17.42
C ASP A 296 -17.32 -26.86 -16.87
N SER A 297 -17.27 -26.06 -15.81
CA SER A 297 -18.39 -25.32 -15.29
C SER A 297 -18.68 -24.11 -16.19
N PRO A 298 -19.90 -23.99 -16.75
CA PRO A 298 -20.27 -22.88 -17.64
C PRO A 298 -20.29 -21.52 -16.93
N GLU A 299 -20.31 -21.50 -15.59
CA GLU A 299 -20.21 -20.26 -14.81
C GLU A 299 -18.77 -19.78 -14.66
N GLU A 300 -17.81 -20.70 -14.48
CA GLU A 300 -16.39 -20.37 -14.36
C GLU A 300 -15.86 -19.78 -15.67
N LEU A 301 -16.30 -20.33 -16.81
CA LEU A 301 -15.95 -19.81 -18.13
C LEU A 301 -16.44 -18.37 -18.36
N LYS A 302 -17.63 -18.03 -17.83
CA LYS A 302 -18.17 -16.65 -17.89
C LYS A 302 -17.37 -15.70 -17.00
N ARG A 303 -17.01 -16.13 -15.80
CA ARG A 303 -16.20 -15.34 -14.85
C ARG A 303 -14.81 -15.08 -15.41
N THR A 304 -14.13 -16.09 -15.95
CA THR A 304 -12.80 -15.94 -16.57
C THR A 304 -12.86 -15.05 -17.81
N THR A 305 -13.89 -15.18 -18.65
CA THR A 305 -14.09 -14.29 -19.81
C THR A 305 -14.25 -12.83 -19.38
N GLN A 306 -15.06 -12.55 -18.35
CA GLN A 306 -15.21 -11.19 -17.82
C GLN A 306 -13.91 -10.66 -17.22
N LEU A 307 -13.18 -11.52 -16.50
CA LEU A 307 -11.89 -11.20 -15.91
C LEU A 307 -10.87 -10.77 -16.95
N ILE A 308 -10.67 -11.57 -18.00
CA ILE A 308 -9.69 -11.29 -19.05
C ILE A 308 -10.04 -9.97 -19.76
N ASN A 309 -11.32 -9.71 -20.05
CA ASN A 309 -11.74 -8.45 -20.65
C ASN A 309 -11.41 -7.24 -19.75
N LEU A 310 -11.57 -7.36 -18.44
CA LEU A 310 -11.18 -6.31 -17.48
C LEU A 310 -9.66 -6.11 -17.43
N VAL A 311 -8.89 -7.21 -17.47
CA VAL A 311 -7.42 -7.17 -17.48
C VAL A 311 -6.89 -6.50 -18.74
N ILE A 312 -7.34 -6.92 -19.93
CA ILE A 312 -6.88 -6.33 -21.20
C ILE A 312 -7.21 -4.83 -21.24
N ARG A 313 -8.41 -4.42 -20.77
CA ARG A 313 -8.76 -2.98 -20.68
C ARG A 313 -7.81 -2.20 -19.80
N ARG A 314 -7.42 -2.76 -18.64
CA ARG A 314 -6.45 -2.13 -17.75
C ARG A 314 -5.05 -2.05 -18.35
N LEU A 315 -4.61 -3.11 -19.04
CA LEU A 315 -3.31 -3.15 -19.73
C LEU A 315 -3.20 -2.11 -20.84
N VAL A 316 -4.31 -1.81 -21.54
CA VAL A 316 -4.37 -0.78 -22.58
C VAL A 316 -4.46 0.63 -21.99
N HIS A 317 -5.46 0.89 -21.14
CA HIS A 317 -5.79 2.28 -20.73
C HIS A 317 -4.95 2.79 -19.55
N LYS A 318 -4.66 1.95 -18.55
CA LYS A 318 -3.95 2.39 -17.33
C LYS A 318 -2.46 2.14 -17.42
N GLU A 319 -2.06 0.94 -17.84
CA GLU A 319 -0.67 0.49 -17.76
C GLU A 319 0.11 0.73 -19.07
N LYS A 320 -0.59 1.03 -20.19
CA LYS A 320 -0.01 1.27 -21.52
C LYS A 320 0.96 0.16 -21.97
N VAL A 321 0.73 -1.06 -21.47
CA VAL A 321 1.51 -2.25 -21.82
C VAL A 321 1.11 -2.76 -23.20
N LEU A 322 -0.18 -2.61 -23.53
CA LEU A 322 -0.75 -2.95 -24.83
C LEU A 322 -1.17 -1.68 -25.57
N ILE A 323 -0.90 -1.63 -26.87
CA ILE A 323 -1.33 -0.57 -27.78
C ILE A 323 -2.24 -1.15 -28.86
N PHE A 324 -3.23 -0.36 -29.29
CA PHE A 324 -3.99 -0.67 -30.48
C PHE A 324 -3.18 -0.32 -31.72
N ILE A 325 -3.21 -1.20 -32.72
CA ILE A 325 -2.62 -0.92 -34.03
C ILE A 325 -3.71 -0.46 -34.97
N GLY A 326 -3.56 0.78 -35.44
CA GLY A 326 -4.50 1.44 -36.35
C GLY A 326 -5.41 2.45 -35.64
N VAL A 327 -6.68 2.50 -36.04
CA VAL A 327 -7.67 3.46 -35.52
C VAL A 327 -7.98 3.13 -34.06
N THR A 328 -7.83 4.10 -33.16
CA THR A 328 -8.32 3.99 -31.78
C THR A 328 -9.85 3.79 -31.83
N PRO A 329 -10.37 2.63 -31.42
CA PRO A 329 -11.79 2.33 -31.52
C PRO A 329 -12.61 3.31 -30.66
N LYS A 330 -13.74 3.78 -31.19
CA LYS A 330 -14.64 4.72 -30.48
C LYS A 330 -15.83 4.02 -29.81
N SER A 331 -16.00 2.71 -30.05
CA SER A 331 -17.11 1.89 -29.53
C SER A 331 -16.66 0.54 -28.99
N LYS A 332 -17.39 0.00 -28.00
CA LYS A 332 -17.16 -1.32 -27.35
C LYS A 332 -17.17 -2.50 -28.32
N GLU A 333 -17.83 -2.35 -29.48
CA GLU A 333 -17.85 -3.38 -30.53
C GLU A 333 -16.62 -3.29 -31.46
N GLU A 334 -16.04 -2.11 -31.60
CA GLU A 334 -14.80 -1.88 -32.36
C GLU A 334 -13.57 -2.29 -31.54
N GLU A 335 -13.60 -2.11 -30.21
CA GLU A 335 -12.55 -2.61 -29.29
C GLU A 335 -12.32 -4.11 -29.45
N LYS A 336 -13.40 -4.89 -29.60
CA LYS A 336 -13.33 -6.34 -29.76
C LYS A 336 -12.69 -6.79 -31.07
N ARG A 337 -12.67 -5.92 -32.08
CA ARG A 337 -12.09 -6.18 -33.42
C ARG A 337 -10.73 -5.51 -33.61
N ALA A 338 -10.28 -4.71 -32.66
CA ALA A 338 -9.03 -3.99 -32.76
C ALA A 338 -7.84 -4.93 -32.54
N LYS A 339 -6.77 -4.70 -33.32
CA LYS A 339 -5.50 -5.43 -33.25
C LYS A 339 -4.67 -4.88 -32.09
N LEU A 340 -4.11 -5.77 -31.27
CA LEU A 340 -3.30 -5.42 -30.10
C LEU A 340 -1.83 -5.76 -30.36
N ALA A 341 -0.92 -4.89 -29.92
CA ALA A 341 0.52 -5.17 -29.83
C ALA A 341 1.09 -4.74 -28.49
N VAL A 342 2.24 -5.30 -28.16
CA VAL A 342 2.96 -4.96 -26.92
C VAL A 342 3.76 -3.67 -27.14
N HIS A 343 3.73 -2.78 -26.15
CA HIS A 343 4.47 -1.52 -26.25
C HIS A 343 6.00 -1.79 -26.24
N PRO A 344 6.80 -1.17 -27.14
CA PRO A 344 8.23 -1.45 -27.32
C PRO A 344 9.10 -1.30 -26.06
N ASN A 345 8.68 -0.44 -25.13
CA ASN A 345 9.44 -0.13 -23.91
C ASN A 345 9.16 -1.06 -22.71
N VAL A 346 8.35 -2.12 -22.86
CA VAL A 346 8.05 -3.04 -21.76
C VAL A 346 9.10 -4.15 -21.70
N VAL A 347 10.00 -4.11 -20.73
CA VAL A 347 10.86 -5.25 -20.40
C VAL A 347 10.09 -6.14 -19.43
N LEU A 348 9.73 -7.35 -19.87
CA LEU A 348 9.16 -8.36 -18.99
C LEU A 348 10.31 -8.92 -18.15
N SER A 349 10.26 -8.70 -16.84
CA SER A 349 11.20 -9.25 -15.85
C SER A 349 10.62 -10.46 -15.15
#